data_AF-D8F2N4-F1
#
_entry.id   AF-D8F2N4-F1
#
_cell.length_a   1.000
_cell.length_b   1.000
_cell.length_c   1.000
_cell.angle_alpha   90.00
_cell.angle_beta   90.00
_cell.angle_gamma   90.00
#
_symmetry.space_group_name_H-M   'P 1'
#
loop_
_entity.id
_entity.type
_entity.pdbx_description
1 polymer ?
#
loop_
_entity_poly.entity_id
_entity_poly.type
_entity_poly.pdbx_seq_one_letter_code
_entity_poly.pdbx_strand_id
1 'polypeptide(L)'
;MASNNQEKTATARQVGYIKVLQRDLGVTDLRLSRNLSVKEASGIIDALLGKMSDSDKNNNVAESVKINEPRLGMAMKECFRIWRKYSRDIYEERRDLFKQEVLKTYCLFTEIAEMAEQLKKPVVLEE
;
A
#
# COMPACT_ATOMS: atom_id res chain seq x y z
N MET A 1 -27.77 -31.54 13.40
CA MET A 1 -26.65 -32.02 12.55
C MET A 1 -25.94 -30.79 12.00
N ALA A 2 -24.69 -30.59 12.39
CA ALA A 2 -23.95 -29.35 12.21
C ALA A 2 -23.33 -29.26 10.81
N SER A 3 -23.71 -28.25 10.03
CA SER A 3 -23.08 -27.93 8.75
C SER A 3 -21.86 -27.04 9.01
N ASN A 4 -20.68 -27.61 8.78
CA ASN A 4 -19.37 -26.96 8.78
C ASN A 4 -19.31 -25.84 7.72
N ASN A 5 -19.70 -24.62 8.08
CA ASN A 5 -19.29 -23.42 7.36
C ASN A 5 -17.91 -22.99 7.88
N GLN A 6 -16.84 -23.62 7.38
CA GLN A 6 -15.51 -23.03 7.51
C GLN A 6 -15.47 -21.78 6.62
N GLU A 7 -15.83 -20.64 7.21
CA GLU A 7 -15.66 -19.34 6.58
C GLU A 7 -14.17 -19.17 6.25
N LYS A 8 -13.86 -19.21 4.94
CA LYS A 8 -12.50 -19.00 4.46
C LYS A 8 -12.07 -17.62 4.92
N THR A 9 -10.96 -17.57 5.65
CA THR A 9 -10.32 -16.33 6.08
C THR A 9 -9.84 -15.55 4.86
N ALA A 10 -9.95 -14.23 4.92
CA ALA A 10 -9.54 -13.31 3.87
C ALA A 10 -8.09 -13.55 3.49
N THR A 11 -7.83 -13.60 2.19
CA THR A 11 -6.47 -13.82 1.70
C THR A 11 -5.61 -12.60 2.01
N ALA A 12 -4.31 -12.79 2.28
CA ALA A 12 -3.36 -11.70 2.51
C ALA A 12 -3.42 -10.59 1.43
N ARG A 13 -3.70 -10.97 0.17
CA ARG A 13 -3.93 -10.04 -0.94
C ARG A 13 -5.17 -9.16 -0.75
N GLN A 14 -6.29 -9.74 -0.30
CA GLN A 14 -7.52 -8.99 -0.05
C GLN A 14 -7.33 -8.00 1.10
N VAL A 15 -6.67 -8.43 2.18
CA VAL A 15 -6.34 -7.57 3.33
C VAL A 15 -5.40 -6.44 2.90
N GLY A 16 -4.37 -6.74 2.09
CA GLY A 16 -3.47 -5.74 1.52
C GLY A 16 -4.20 -4.73 0.65
N TYR A 17 -5.10 -5.20 -0.22
CA TYR A 17 -5.90 -4.36 -1.09
C TYR A 17 -6.83 -3.43 -0.32
N ILE A 18 -7.50 -3.93 0.73
CA ILE A 18 -8.32 -3.10 1.62
C ILE A 18 -7.51 -1.98 2.28
N LYS A 19 -6.30 -2.28 2.77
CA LYS A 19 -5.43 -1.27 3.39
C LYS A 19 -5.00 -0.18 2.41
N VAL A 20 -4.76 -0.54 1.15
CA VAL A 20 -4.46 0.43 0.08
C VAL A 20 -5.67 1.33 -0.17
N LEU A 21 -6.86 0.74 -0.38
CA LEU A 21 -8.10 1.51 -0.59
C LEU A 21 -8.44 2.44 0.59
N GLN A 22 -8.19 1.99 1.83
CA GLN A 22 -8.36 2.81 3.03
C GLN A 22 -7.42 4.01 3.06
N ARG A 23 -6.14 3.81 2.70
CA ARG A 23 -5.15 4.89 2.60
C ARG A 23 -5.56 5.90 1.55
N ASP A 24 -6.00 5.43 0.39
CA ASP A 24 -6.37 6.27 -0.74
C ASP A 24 -7.64 7.08 -0.48
N LEU A 25 -8.48 6.65 0.47
CA LEU A 25 -9.69 7.35 0.91
C LEU A 25 -9.50 8.19 2.19
N GLY A 26 -8.28 8.24 2.74
CA GLY A 26 -8.01 8.91 4.02
C GLY A 26 -8.70 8.27 5.23
N VAL A 27 -9.26 7.05 5.09
CA VAL A 27 -10.00 6.35 6.16
C VAL A 27 -9.05 5.48 6.96
N THR A 28 -8.55 6.01 8.08
CA THR A 28 -7.62 5.32 8.98
C THR A 28 -8.27 4.41 10.03
N ASP A 29 -9.61 4.41 10.14
CA ASP A 29 -10.29 3.95 11.35
C ASP A 29 -10.93 2.56 11.29
N LEU A 30 -10.89 1.90 10.13
CA LEU A 30 -11.40 0.53 10.02
C LEU A 30 -10.35 -0.46 10.52
N ARG A 31 -10.35 -0.69 11.84
CA ARG A 31 -9.63 -1.82 12.45
C ARG A 31 -10.11 -3.13 11.82
N LEU A 32 -9.37 -3.62 10.83
CA LEU A 32 -9.66 -4.91 10.22
C LEU A 32 -9.55 -5.99 11.29
N SER A 33 -10.65 -6.73 11.50
CA SER A 33 -10.67 -7.86 12.43
C SER A 33 -9.60 -8.88 12.02
N ARG A 34 -8.89 -9.43 13.01
CA ARG A 34 -7.78 -10.38 12.81
C ARG A 34 -8.22 -11.65 12.05
N ASN A 35 -9.52 -11.94 12.06
CA ASN A 35 -10.16 -13.10 11.44
C ASN A 35 -11.19 -12.68 10.39
N LEU A 36 -10.88 -11.68 9.56
CA LEU A 36 -11.75 -11.24 8.49
C LEU A 36 -12.05 -12.41 7.54
N SER A 37 -13.32 -12.69 7.24
CA SER A 37 -13.67 -13.69 6.22
C SER A 37 -13.50 -13.13 4.79
N VAL A 38 -13.35 -14.01 3.79
CA VAL A 38 -13.28 -13.62 2.37
C VAL A 38 -14.51 -12.81 1.95
N LYS A 39 -15.69 -13.18 2.47
CA LYS A 39 -16.96 -12.52 2.13
C LYS A 39 -17.03 -11.12 2.73
N GLU A 40 -16.63 -10.96 3.99
CA GLU A 40 -16.53 -9.64 4.62
C GLU A 40 -15.46 -8.78 3.95
N ALA A 41 -14.31 -9.35 3.61
CA ALA A 41 -13.25 -8.65 2.89
C ALA A 41 -13.73 -8.12 1.55
N SER A 42 -14.45 -8.94 0.79
CA SER A 42 -15.01 -8.53 -0.50
C SER A 42 -16.07 -7.43 -0.33
N GLY A 43 -16.96 -7.55 0.67
CA GLY A 43 -17.94 -6.51 0.99
C GLY A 43 -17.30 -5.18 1.41
N ILE A 44 -16.18 -5.22 2.15
CA ILE A 44 -15.41 -4.03 2.50
C ILE A 44 -14.77 -3.41 1.26
N ILE A 45 -14.20 -4.22 0.37
CA ILE A 45 -13.63 -3.76 -0.90
C ILE A 45 -14.71 -3.05 -1.73
N ASP A 46 -15.88 -3.66 -1.91
CA ASP A 46 -16.98 -3.08 -2.69
C ASP A 46 -17.48 -1.77 -2.08
N ALA A 47 -17.59 -1.69 -0.75
CA ALA A 47 -17.98 -0.47 -0.06
C ALA A 47 -16.94 0.65 -0.19
N LEU A 48 -15.64 0.33 -0.15
CA LEU A 48 -14.56 1.30 -0.33
C LEU A 48 -14.51 1.79 -1.79
N LEU A 49 -14.63 0.88 -2.77
CA LEU A 49 -14.68 1.24 -4.19
C LEU A 49 -15.90 2.12 -4.52
N GLY A 50 -17.06 1.84 -3.91
CA GLY A 50 -18.24 2.68 -4.01
C GLY A 50 -17.99 4.10 -3.49
N LYS A 51 -17.39 4.23 -2.30
CA LYS A 51 -17.01 5.53 -1.72
C LYS A 51 -16.00 6.30 -2.57
N MET A 52 -15.05 5.60 -3.18
CA MET A 52 -14.06 6.22 -4.09
C MET A 52 -14.74 6.79 -5.35
N SER A 53 -15.67 6.02 -5.92
CA SER A 53 -16.44 6.43 -7.09
C SER A 53 -17.36 7.64 -6.82
N ASP A 54 -17.87 7.77 -5.60
CA ASP A 54 -18.70 8.91 -5.17
C ASP A 54 -17.85 10.12 -4.77
N SER A 55 -16.65 9.90 -4.21
CA SER A 55 -15.68 10.96 -3.88
C SER A 55 -15.11 11.61 -5.15
N ASP A 56 -14.76 10.80 -6.16
CA ASP A 56 -14.26 11.27 -7.46
C ASP A 56 -15.28 12.14 -8.23
N LYS A 57 -16.59 11.94 -7.99
CA LYS A 57 -17.64 12.78 -8.59
C LYS A 57 -17.80 14.14 -7.91
N ASN A 58 -17.40 14.27 -6.65
CA ASN A 58 -17.57 15.50 -5.87
C ASN A 58 -16.26 16.28 -5.65
N ASN A 59 -15.09 15.66 -5.77
CA ASN A 59 -13.81 16.32 -5.55
C ASN A 59 -12.88 16.16 -6.76
N ASN A 60 -12.77 17.24 -7.55
CA ASN A 60 -11.60 17.55 -8.38
C ASN A 60 -10.35 17.85 -7.54
N VAL A 61 -10.17 17.15 -6.41
CA VAL A 61 -9.03 17.27 -5.53
C VAL A 61 -8.40 15.90 -5.50
N ALA A 62 -7.47 15.67 -6.42
CA ALA A 62 -6.49 14.60 -6.30
C ALA A 62 -5.90 14.71 -4.89
N GLU A 63 -6.35 13.83 -3.99
CA GLU A 63 -5.87 13.77 -2.63
C GLU A 63 -4.38 13.48 -2.74
N SER A 64 -3.57 14.52 -2.51
CA SER A 64 -2.14 14.47 -2.75
C SER A 64 -1.57 13.49 -1.74
N VAL A 65 -1.37 12.22 -2.16
CA VAL A 65 -0.64 11.22 -1.39
C VAL A 65 0.63 11.88 -0.93
N LYS A 66 0.75 12.15 0.38
CA LYS A 66 1.84 12.93 0.93
C LYS A 66 3.13 12.14 0.74
N ILE A 67 3.90 12.50 -0.28
CA ILE A 67 5.13 11.80 -0.64
C ILE A 67 6.12 11.96 0.51
N ASN A 68 6.69 10.84 0.96
CA ASN A 68 7.78 10.87 1.92
C ASN A 68 9.06 11.27 1.18
N GLU A 69 9.33 12.58 1.11
CA GLU A 69 10.49 13.13 0.39
C GLU A 69 11.83 12.51 0.81
N PRO A 70 12.10 12.24 2.11
CA PRO A 70 13.32 11.53 2.51
C PRO A 70 13.45 10.14 1.87
N ARG A 71 12.37 9.34 1.86
CA ARG A 71 12.38 8.00 1.24
C ARG A 71 12.52 8.09 -0.28
N LEU A 72 11.89 9.08 -0.91
CA LEU A 72 12.03 9.29 -2.35
C LEU A 72 13.48 9.69 -2.71
N GLY A 73 14.09 10.59 -1.94
CA GLY A 73 15.50 10.98 -2.13
C GLY A 73 16.46 9.79 -1.96
N MET A 74 16.19 8.91 -0.99
CA MET A 74 16.96 7.66 -0.83
C MET A 74 16.80 6.74 -2.03
N ALA A 75 15.57 6.52 -2.52
CA ALA A 75 15.31 5.70 -3.69
C ALA A 75 16.03 6.24 -4.94
N MET A 76 15.93 7.56 -5.18
CA MET A 76 16.64 8.24 -6.28
C MET A 76 18.15 8.04 -6.21
N LYS A 77 18.75 8.26 -5.03
CA LYS A 77 20.19 8.11 -4.83
C LYS A 77 20.66 6.68 -5.08
N GLU A 78 19.87 5.70 -4.65
CA GLU A 78 20.22 4.29 -4.80
C GLU A 78 20.12 3.84 -6.26
N CYS A 79 19.05 4.20 -6.97
CA CYS A 79 18.94 3.95 -8.41
C CYS A 79 20.08 4.62 -9.17
N PHE A 80 20.41 5.87 -8.86
CA PHE A 80 21.51 6.58 -9.51
C PHE A 80 22.87 5.90 -9.27
N ARG A 81 23.12 5.43 -8.04
CA ARG A 81 24.33 4.67 -7.69
C ARG A 81 24.44 3.37 -8.49
N ILE A 82 23.34 2.63 -8.61
CA ILE A 82 23.28 1.39 -9.38
C ILE A 82 23.52 1.66 -10.87
N TRP A 83 22.88 2.69 -11.43
CA TRP A 83 23.02 3.05 -12.83
C TRP A 83 24.43 3.46 -13.18
N ARG A 84 25.06 4.29 -12.34
CA ARG A 84 26.48 4.65 -12.46
C ARG A 84 27.39 3.43 -12.42
N LYS A 85 27.12 2.44 -11.55
CA LYS A 85 27.91 1.20 -11.48
C LYS A 85 27.88 0.40 -12.80
N TYR A 86 26.77 0.45 -13.53
CA TYR A 86 26.59 -0.23 -14.81
C TYR A 86 26.81 0.68 -16.03
N SER A 87 27.43 1.85 -15.85
CA SER A 87 27.67 2.84 -16.90
C SER A 87 26.40 3.23 -17.69
N ARG A 88 25.23 3.19 -17.02
CA ARG A 88 23.97 3.67 -17.58
C ARG A 88 23.82 5.16 -17.26
N ASP A 89 23.36 5.94 -18.23
CA ASP A 89 22.96 7.33 -18.00
C ASP A 89 21.45 7.46 -17.83
N ILE A 90 21.01 8.63 -17.35
CA ILE A 90 19.61 8.99 -17.09
C ILE A 90 19.01 9.90 -18.17
N TYR A 91 19.70 10.11 -19.28
CA TYR A 91 19.30 11.04 -20.31
C TYR A 91 18.39 10.37 -21.35
N GLU A 92 17.67 11.21 -22.09
CA GLU A 92 16.83 10.79 -23.22
C GLU A 92 15.83 9.67 -22.86
N GLU A 93 15.76 8.61 -23.66
CA GLU A 93 14.80 7.52 -23.54
C GLU A 93 14.94 6.71 -22.24
N ARG A 94 16.10 6.80 -21.57
CA ARG A 94 16.36 6.07 -20.32
C ARG A 94 15.81 6.80 -19.10
N ARG A 95 15.40 8.05 -19.24
CA ARG A 95 14.83 8.83 -18.14
C ARG A 95 13.56 8.21 -17.58
N ASP A 96 12.71 7.65 -18.43
CA ASP A 96 11.45 7.05 -17.99
C ASP A 96 11.68 5.68 -17.33
N LEU A 97 12.65 4.91 -17.83
CA LEU A 97 13.13 3.70 -17.15
C LEU A 97 13.70 4.04 -15.77
N PHE A 98 14.48 5.12 -15.65
CA PHE A 98 15.01 5.58 -14.38
C PHE A 98 13.89 5.93 -13.40
N LYS A 99 12.87 6.70 -13.84
CA LYS A 99 11.70 7.03 -13.02
C LYS A 99 10.98 5.77 -12.54
N GLN A 100 10.75 4.80 -13.43
CA GLN A 100 10.09 3.54 -13.07
C GLN A 100 10.89 2.75 -12.02
N GLU A 101 12.21 2.69 -12.14
CA GLU A 101 13.06 2.05 -11.14
C GLU A 101 13.02 2.80 -9.80
N VAL A 102 13.09 4.13 -9.81
CA VAL A 102 12.95 4.95 -8.60
C VAL A 102 11.61 4.72 -7.91
N LEU A 103 10.50 4.67 -8.65
CA LEU A 103 9.18 4.42 -8.08
C LEU A 103 9.10 3.03 -7.45
N LYS A 104 9.64 1.99 -8.11
CA LYS A 104 9.70 0.63 -7.55
C LYS A 104 10.52 0.60 -6.25
N THR A 105 11.69 1.24 -6.23
CA THR A 105 12.56 1.30 -5.05
C THR A 105 11.91 2.10 -3.92
N TYR A 106 11.21 3.19 -4.23
CA TYR A 106 10.45 3.98 -3.26
C TYR A 106 9.33 3.15 -2.60
N CYS A 107 8.56 2.39 -3.37
CA CYS A 107 7.54 1.49 -2.84
C CYS A 107 8.17 0.44 -1.92
N LEU A 108 9.28 -0.18 -2.34
CA LEU A 108 9.99 -1.16 -1.51
C LEU A 108 10.46 -0.56 -0.16
N PHE A 109 11.06 0.63 -0.18
CA PHE A 109 11.47 1.30 1.05
C PHE A 109 10.29 1.63 1.97
N THR A 110 9.14 1.97 1.38
CA THR A 110 7.91 2.22 2.11
C THR A 110 7.39 0.93 2.76
N GLU A 111 7.33 -0.18 2.01
CA GLU A 111 6.93 -1.49 2.52
C GLU A 111 7.82 -1.95 3.67
N ILE A 112 9.15 -1.85 3.52
CA ILE A 112 10.11 -2.21 4.58
C ILE A 112 9.88 -1.38 5.84
N ALA A 113 9.67 -0.07 5.69
CA ALA A 113 9.44 0.80 6.82
C ALA A 113 8.12 0.47 7.54
N GLU A 114 7.05 0.19 6.79
CA GLU A 114 5.76 -0.22 7.34
C GLU A 114 5.85 -1.55 8.11
N MET A 115 6.59 -2.53 7.57
CA MET A 115 6.84 -3.79 8.28
C MET A 115 7.67 -3.57 9.54
N ALA A 116 8.70 -2.72 9.48
CA ALA A 116 9.53 -2.40 10.64
C ALA A 116 8.76 -1.69 11.75
N GLU A 117 7.81 -0.82 11.39
CA GLU A 117 6.91 -0.16 12.35
C GLU A 117 5.92 -1.16 13.00
N GLN A 118 5.41 -2.13 12.24
CA GLN A 118 4.54 -3.19 12.77
C GLN A 118 5.27 -4.09 13.78
N LEU A 119 6.55 -4.40 13.53
CA LEU A 119 7.39 -5.17 14.45
C LEU A 119 7.72 -4.41 15.75
N LYS A 120 7.66 -3.07 15.74
CA LYS A 120 7.93 -2.24 16.92
C LYS A 120 6.72 -2.03 17.82
N LYS A 121 5.49 -2.35 17.39
CA LYS A 121 4.31 -2.28 18.27
C LYS A 121 4.31 -3.49 19.20
N PRO A 122 4.45 -3.32 20.54
CA PRO A 122 4.30 -4.43 21.46
C PRO A 122 2.88 -4.99 21.33
N VAL A 123 2.78 -6.31 21.17
CA VAL A 123 1.52 -7.02 21.29
C VAL A 123 1.09 -6.88 22.75
N VAL A 124 0.20 -5.94 23.03
CA VAL A 124 -0.51 -5.92 24.32
C VAL A 124 -1.42 -7.15 24.30
N LEU A 125 -0.99 -8.19 25.01
CA LEU A 125 -1.85 -9.30 25.39
C LEU A 125 -2.73 -8.75 26.52
N GLU A 126 -3.96 -8.36 26.21
CA GLU A 126 -4.98 -8.16 27.24
C GLU A 126 -5.46 -9.56 27.66
N GLU A 127 -5.18 -9.91 28.92
CA GLU A 127 -5.75 -11.06 29.65
C GLU A 127 -7.20 -10.80 30.06
#